data_AF-A0AAN8J146-F1
#
_entry.id   AF-A0AAN8J146-F1
#
_cell.length_a   1.000
_cell.length_b   1.000
_cell.length_c   1.000
_cell.angle_alpha   90.00
_cell.angle_beta   90.00
_cell.angle_gamma   90.00
#
_symmetry.space_group_name_H-M   'P 1'
#
loop_
_entity.id
_entity.type
_entity.pdbx_description
1 polymer ?
#
loop_
_entity_poly.entity_id
_entity_poly.type
_entity_poly.pdbx_seq_one_letter_code
_entity_poly.pdbx_strand_id
1 'polypeptide(L)'
;MRNHLSEDVLNGDMLHLMEQYKAGLGLAGSKLDATIDLLKSTSTLIQNFRDSRPITDASDDRPLQNNDAVQWFIKWGNDVKNDITIKNKEKSLISHQTREDIVSVVMGFNELCFYKLKRSNSSIIPNRVNSDVIENSFCQQRPLHNGANTNPTYLGYCHSVNSVILGQTSISRKSNTGGVDIRKTQEHHKNSKGKLHYTFLEPVCTWDM
;
A
#
# COMPACT_ATOMS: atom_id res chain seq x y z
N MET A 1 -1.92 12.63 0.04
CA MET A 1 -0.51 12.64 -0.42
C MET A 1 -0.42 11.91 -1.75
N ARG A 2 0.55 12.23 -2.61
CA ARG A 2 0.72 11.58 -3.93
C ARG A 2 1.77 10.46 -3.84
N ASN A 3 1.39 9.29 -3.34
CA ASN A 3 2.28 8.13 -3.26
C ASN A 3 2.71 7.64 -4.68
N HIS A 4 1.87 7.91 -5.69
CA HIS A 4 2.11 7.54 -7.08
C HIS A 4 3.44 8.08 -7.63
N LEU A 5 3.82 9.33 -7.30
CA LEU A 5 5.07 9.90 -7.81
C LEU A 5 6.29 9.18 -7.23
N SER A 6 6.23 8.82 -5.95
CA SER A 6 7.31 8.07 -5.31
C SER A 6 7.41 6.66 -5.89
N GLU A 7 6.28 6.02 -6.19
CA GLU A 7 6.27 4.72 -6.87
C GLU A 7 6.84 4.81 -8.27
N ASP A 8 6.46 5.81 -9.08
CA ASP A 8 6.98 6.00 -10.44
C ASP A 8 8.50 6.21 -10.49
N VAL A 9 9.08 6.78 -9.44
CA VAL A 9 10.53 7.04 -9.36
C VAL A 9 11.30 5.86 -8.78
N LEU A 10 10.64 4.91 -8.12
CA LEU A 10 11.29 3.79 -7.43
C LEU A 10 10.94 2.41 -8.04
N ASN A 11 10.09 2.39 -9.07
CA ASN A 11 9.61 1.17 -9.72
C ASN A 11 10.61 0.59 -10.74
N GLY A 12 10.20 -0.51 -11.37
CA GLY A 12 10.98 -1.21 -12.39
C GLY A 12 11.23 -0.39 -13.66
N ASP A 13 10.34 0.54 -14.02
CA ASP A 13 10.52 1.38 -15.21
C ASP A 13 11.67 2.37 -15.00
N MET A 14 11.73 3.02 -13.83
CA MET A 14 12.85 3.90 -13.49
C MET A 14 14.17 3.13 -13.39
N LEU A 15 14.15 1.91 -12.82
CA LEU A 15 15.31 1.03 -12.81
C LEU A 15 15.81 0.77 -14.25
N HIS A 16 14.90 0.37 -15.14
CA HIS A 16 15.24 0.11 -16.53
C HIS A 16 15.84 1.35 -17.21
N LEU A 17 15.22 2.53 -17.02
CA LEU A 17 15.74 3.79 -17.56
C LEU A 17 17.15 4.10 -17.06
N MET A 18 17.42 3.89 -15.76
CA MET A 18 18.74 4.13 -15.19
C MET A 18 19.80 3.13 -15.68
N GLU A 19 19.42 1.87 -15.90
CA GLU A 19 20.31 0.87 -16.50
C GLU A 19 20.66 1.22 -17.95
N GLN A 20 19.68 1.65 -18.75
CA GLN A 20 19.93 2.13 -20.12
C GLN A 20 20.79 3.39 -20.13
N TYR A 21 20.52 4.33 -19.22
CA TYR A 21 21.33 5.55 -19.10
C TYR A 21 22.78 5.23 -18.71
N LYS A 22 23.00 4.31 -17.77
CA LYS A 22 24.34 3.80 -17.44
C LYS A 22 25.03 3.21 -18.65
N ALA A 23 24.34 2.39 -19.46
CA ALA A 23 24.90 1.80 -20.66
C ALA A 23 25.35 2.86 -21.68
N GLY A 24 24.56 3.93 -21.85
CA GLY A 24 24.89 5.06 -22.73
C GLY A 24 26.10 5.90 -22.28
N LEU A 25 26.41 5.93 -20.98
CA LEU A 25 27.53 6.68 -20.40
C LEU A 25 28.89 5.96 -20.48
N GLY A 26 28.92 4.67 -20.84
CA GLY A 26 30.14 3.87 -20.86
C GLY A 26 30.85 3.83 -19.49
N LEU A 27 32.16 4.10 -19.47
CA LEU A 27 32.99 4.04 -18.25
C LEU A 27 32.53 5.01 -17.13
N ALA A 28 31.92 6.14 -17.50
CA ALA A 28 31.38 7.10 -16.53
C ALA A 28 30.13 6.59 -15.80
N GLY A 29 29.47 5.55 -16.33
CA GLY A 29 28.26 4.95 -15.77
C GLY A 29 28.47 4.24 -14.43
N SER A 30 29.70 3.88 -14.07
CA SER A 30 30.05 3.26 -12.77
C SER A 30 29.61 4.11 -11.56
N LYS A 31 29.51 5.42 -11.72
CA LYS A 31 29.02 6.34 -10.68
C LYS A 31 27.55 6.11 -10.32
N LEU A 32 26.79 5.41 -11.15
CA LEU A 32 25.37 5.14 -10.96
C LEU A 32 25.10 3.80 -10.27
N ASP A 33 26.13 2.99 -10.01
CA ASP A 33 25.97 1.63 -9.49
C ASP A 33 25.20 1.60 -8.17
N ALA A 34 25.57 2.45 -7.22
CA ALA A 34 24.88 2.55 -5.94
C ALA A 34 23.41 2.96 -6.08
N THR A 35 23.10 3.86 -7.03
CA THR A 35 21.71 4.28 -7.32
C THR A 35 20.91 3.15 -7.95
N ILE A 36 21.51 2.40 -8.87
CA ILE A 36 20.89 1.24 -9.50
C ILE A 36 20.63 0.14 -8.47
N ASP A 37 21.55 -0.10 -7.55
CA ASP A 37 21.36 -1.10 -6.48
C ASP A 37 20.23 -0.72 -5.52
N LEU A 38 20.11 0.58 -5.19
CA LEU A 38 18.96 1.10 -4.46
C LEU A 38 17.66 0.84 -5.24
N LEU A 39 17.62 1.21 -6.53
CA LEU A 39 16.45 1.04 -7.37
C LEU A 39 16.05 -0.43 -7.55
N LYS A 40 17.02 -1.35 -7.63
CA LYS A 40 16.75 -2.80 -7.66
C LYS A 40 16.04 -3.25 -6.39
N SER A 41 16.51 -2.80 -5.24
CA SER A 41 15.92 -3.15 -3.95
C SER A 41 14.52 -2.56 -3.79
N THR A 42 14.31 -1.29 -4.15
CA THR A 42 12.99 -0.63 -4.05
C THR A 42 11.99 -1.19 -5.05
N SER A 43 12.39 -1.38 -6.30
CA SER A 43 11.51 -1.88 -7.36
C SER A 43 11.02 -3.30 -7.06
N THR A 44 11.89 -4.16 -6.53
CA THR A 44 11.53 -5.52 -6.07
C THR A 44 10.43 -5.46 -5.01
N LEU A 45 10.61 -4.64 -3.97
CA LEU A 45 9.60 -4.49 -2.92
C LEU A 45 8.29 -3.95 -3.48
N ILE A 46 8.32 -2.89 -4.29
CA ILE A 46 7.12 -2.31 -4.90
C ILE A 46 6.38 -3.34 -5.75
N GLN A 47 7.08 -4.04 -6.62
CA GLN A 47 6.51 -5.08 -7.49
C GLN A 47 5.81 -6.16 -6.65
N ASN A 48 6.47 -6.67 -5.61
CA ASN A 48 5.95 -7.76 -4.80
C ASN A 48 4.76 -7.34 -3.92
N PHE A 49 4.82 -6.17 -3.29
CA PHE A 49 3.72 -5.66 -2.45
C PHE A 49 2.54 -5.13 -3.27
N ARG A 50 2.74 -4.71 -4.52
CA ARG A 50 1.64 -4.33 -5.44
C ARG A 50 1.04 -5.52 -6.19
N ASP A 51 1.64 -6.71 -6.08
CA ASP A 51 1.15 -7.89 -6.78
C ASP A 51 -0.25 -8.30 -6.29
N SER A 52 -1.15 -8.50 -7.26
CA SER A 52 -2.53 -8.93 -7.03
C SER A 52 -2.69 -10.45 -7.07
N ARG A 53 -1.64 -11.17 -7.50
CA ARG A 53 -1.63 -12.62 -7.57
C ARG A 53 -1.38 -13.20 -6.17
N PRO A 54 -2.18 -14.19 -5.73
CA PRO A 54 -1.98 -14.80 -4.43
C PRO A 54 -0.63 -15.53 -4.34
N ILE A 55 -0.02 -15.50 -3.17
CA ILE A 55 1.02 -16.44 -2.72
C ILE A 55 0.29 -17.65 -2.17
N THR A 56 0.48 -18.80 -2.81
CA THR A 56 -0.22 -20.06 -2.49
C THR A 56 0.69 -21.16 -2.00
N ASP A 57 2.00 -21.03 -2.18
CA ASP A 57 2.98 -22.05 -1.85
C ASP A 57 4.22 -21.44 -1.19
N ALA A 58 4.95 -22.26 -0.43
CA ALA A 58 6.19 -21.88 0.22
C ALA A 58 7.38 -21.76 -0.75
N SER A 59 7.27 -22.32 -1.96
CA SER A 59 8.28 -22.19 -3.02
C SER A 59 8.15 -20.88 -3.80
N ASP A 60 7.25 -19.98 -3.40
CA ASP A 60 7.12 -18.66 -4.03
C ASP A 60 8.39 -17.84 -3.78
N ASP A 61 8.96 -17.26 -4.84
CA ASP A 61 10.22 -16.52 -4.75
C ASP A 61 10.05 -15.15 -4.09
N ARG A 62 8.83 -14.58 -4.04
CA ARG A 62 8.61 -13.20 -3.59
C ARG A 62 9.05 -12.96 -2.14
N PRO A 63 8.74 -13.82 -1.15
CA PRO A 63 9.28 -13.68 0.21
C PRO A 63 10.81 -13.68 0.28
N LEU A 64 11.47 -14.51 -0.53
CA LEU A 64 12.93 -14.59 -0.60
C LEU A 64 13.51 -13.30 -1.20
N GLN A 65 12.97 -12.85 -2.33
CA GLN A 65 13.36 -11.59 -2.98
C GLN A 65 13.18 -10.39 -2.05
N ASN A 66 12.08 -10.35 -1.29
CA ASN A 66 11.84 -9.30 -0.29
C ASN A 66 12.90 -9.32 0.81
N ASN A 67 13.30 -10.51 1.27
CA ASN A 67 14.36 -10.65 2.27
C ASN A 67 15.69 -10.14 1.73
N ASP A 68 16.07 -10.50 0.50
CA ASP A 68 17.31 -10.03 -0.12
C ASP A 68 17.35 -8.50 -0.25
N ALA A 69 16.22 -7.89 -0.65
CA ALA A 69 16.09 -6.43 -0.70
C ALA A 69 16.27 -5.78 0.68
N VAL A 70 15.72 -6.37 1.75
CA VAL A 70 15.90 -5.87 3.12
C VAL A 70 17.33 -6.06 3.61
N GLN A 71 17.98 -7.19 3.32
CA GLN A 71 19.38 -7.40 3.66
C GLN A 71 20.27 -6.34 2.99
N TRP A 72 19.94 -5.92 1.77
CA TRP A 72 20.60 -4.80 1.13
C TRP A 72 20.43 -3.50 1.92
N PHE A 73 19.22 -3.13 2.37
CA PHE A 73 18.99 -1.92 3.17
C PHE A 73 19.75 -1.94 4.50
N ILE A 74 19.79 -3.09 5.17
CA ILE A 74 20.53 -3.28 6.42
C ILE A 74 22.03 -3.10 6.17
N LYS A 75 22.57 -3.76 5.14
CA LYS A 75 23.98 -3.66 4.77
C LYS A 75 24.36 -2.23 4.41
N TRP A 76 23.60 -1.58 3.52
CA TRP A 76 23.82 -0.20 3.12
C TRP A 76 23.80 0.75 4.33
N GLY A 77 22.84 0.59 5.24
CA GLY A 77 22.76 1.36 6.48
C GLY A 77 23.99 1.17 7.37
N ASN A 78 24.51 -0.05 7.47
CA ASN A 78 25.72 -0.36 8.25
C ASN A 78 26.98 0.20 7.57
N ASP A 79 27.08 0.11 6.25
CA ASP A 79 28.21 0.65 5.49
C ASP A 79 28.34 2.16 5.71
N VAL A 80 27.24 2.91 5.60
CA VAL A 80 27.22 4.36 5.88
C VAL A 80 27.53 4.67 7.35
N LYS A 81 27.03 3.85 8.29
CA LYS A 81 27.32 4.03 9.72
C LYS A 81 28.78 3.76 10.05
N ASN A 82 29.45 2.87 9.34
CA ASN A 82 30.85 2.50 9.58
C ASN A 82 31.84 3.33 8.76
N ASP A 83 31.39 4.03 7.73
CA ASP A 83 32.23 4.91 6.92
C ASP A 83 32.73 6.11 7.75
N ILE A 84 34.05 6.22 7.87
CA ILE A 84 34.75 7.29 8.59
C ILE A 84 34.79 8.62 7.81
N THR A 85 34.55 8.58 6.50
CA THR A 85 34.58 9.76 5.63
C THR A 85 33.29 10.59 5.72
N ILE A 86 32.20 9.95 6.14
CA ILE A 86 30.88 10.57 6.25
C ILE A 86 30.76 11.31 7.58
N LYS A 87 30.85 12.65 7.53
CA LYS A 87 30.73 13.52 8.71
C LYS A 87 29.35 13.52 9.34
N ASN A 88 28.29 13.43 8.53
CA ASN A 88 26.91 13.45 9.00
C ASN A 88 26.14 12.22 8.49
N LYS A 89 26.27 11.14 9.24
CA LYS A 89 25.71 9.82 8.90
C LYS A 89 24.19 9.84 8.79
N GLU A 90 23.51 10.55 9.70
CA GLU A 90 22.05 10.61 9.70
C GLU A 90 21.48 11.39 8.50
N LYS A 91 22.20 12.39 7.98
CA LYS A 91 21.78 13.06 6.72
C LYS A 91 22.05 12.24 5.46
N SER A 92 22.90 11.24 5.54
CA SER A 92 23.22 10.34 4.44
C SER A 92 22.30 9.12 4.35
N LEU A 93 21.38 8.98 5.32
CA LEU A 93 20.45 7.87 5.40
C LEU A 93 19.01 8.37 5.33
N ILE A 94 18.12 7.49 4.91
CA ILE A 94 16.68 7.67 5.16
C ILE A 94 16.42 7.67 6.66
N SER A 95 15.28 8.25 7.05
CA SER A 95 14.93 8.40 8.47
C SER A 95 15.02 7.06 9.21
N HIS A 96 15.39 7.12 10.49
CA HIS A 96 15.42 5.93 11.35
C HIS A 96 14.09 5.17 11.32
N GLN A 97 12.98 5.91 11.40
CA GLN A 97 11.63 5.37 11.34
C GLN A 97 11.42 4.57 10.05
N THR A 98 11.75 5.16 8.90
CA THR A 98 11.61 4.48 7.60
C THR A 98 12.45 3.20 7.52
N ARG A 99 13.65 3.18 8.12
CA ARG A 99 14.50 1.96 8.13
C ARG A 99 13.87 0.85 8.96
N GLU A 100 13.43 1.16 10.17
CA GLU A 100 12.75 0.19 11.04
C GLU A 100 11.44 -0.29 10.41
N ASP A 101 10.69 0.60 9.76
CA ASP A 101 9.45 0.26 9.05
C ASP A 101 9.71 -0.71 7.89
N ILE A 102 10.74 -0.47 7.05
CA ILE A 102 11.10 -1.38 5.96
C ILE A 102 11.40 -2.79 6.48
N VAL A 103 12.22 -2.89 7.53
CA VAL A 103 12.61 -4.18 8.12
C VAL A 103 11.38 -4.88 8.72
N SER A 104 10.64 -4.18 9.58
CA SER A 104 9.50 -4.75 10.29
C SER A 104 8.36 -5.17 9.36
N VAL A 105 8.04 -4.38 8.33
CA VAL A 105 6.99 -4.70 7.34
C VAL A 105 7.35 -5.96 6.56
N VAL A 106 8.58 -6.07 6.07
CA VAL A 106 8.98 -7.23 5.26
C VAL A 106 9.10 -8.49 6.11
N MET A 107 9.72 -8.40 7.29
CA MET A 107 9.80 -9.55 8.19
C MET A 107 8.41 -10.01 8.64
N GLY A 108 7.54 -9.07 9.03
CA GLY A 108 6.17 -9.38 9.42
C GLY A 108 5.34 -9.96 8.28
N PHE A 109 5.50 -9.46 7.06
CA PHE A 109 4.83 -10.01 5.88
C PHE A 109 5.29 -11.43 5.56
N ASN A 110 6.59 -11.70 5.63
CA ASN A 110 7.13 -13.04 5.39
C ASN A 110 6.62 -14.04 6.44
N GLU A 111 6.62 -13.68 7.72
CA GLU A 111 6.03 -14.51 8.78
C GLU A 111 4.53 -14.74 8.59
N LEU A 112 3.79 -13.70 8.17
CA LEU A 112 2.38 -13.83 7.82
C LEU A 112 2.18 -14.84 6.67
N CYS A 113 3.03 -14.80 5.64
CA CYS A 113 3.03 -15.77 4.55
C CYS A 113 3.23 -17.19 5.06
N PHE A 114 4.30 -17.45 5.80
CA PHE A 114 4.57 -18.78 6.34
C PHE A 114 3.45 -19.27 7.25
N TYR A 115 2.92 -18.41 8.11
CA TYR A 115 1.83 -18.76 9.02
C TYR A 115 0.57 -19.17 8.24
N LYS A 116 0.15 -18.37 7.25
CA LYS A 116 -1.07 -18.66 6.49
C LYS A 116 -0.95 -19.91 5.63
N LEU A 117 0.20 -20.10 4.99
CA LEU A 117 0.49 -21.27 4.17
C LEU A 117 0.56 -22.55 5.00
N LYS A 118 1.35 -22.56 6.08
CA LYS A 118 1.56 -23.78 6.90
C LYS A 118 0.38 -24.13 7.80
N ARG A 119 -0.28 -23.12 8.39
CA ARG A 119 -1.25 -23.34 9.48
C ARG A 119 -2.70 -23.25 9.05
N SER A 120 -2.99 -22.46 8.01
CA SER A 120 -4.36 -22.28 7.52
C SER A 120 -4.58 -22.77 6.09
N ASN A 121 -3.56 -23.35 5.44
CA ASN A 121 -3.59 -23.76 4.02
C ASN A 121 -4.27 -22.71 3.13
N SER A 122 -4.00 -21.43 3.43
CA SER A 122 -4.68 -20.29 2.82
C SER A 122 -3.67 -19.43 2.09
N SER A 123 -4.12 -18.80 1.01
CA SER A 123 -3.32 -17.88 0.24
C SER A 123 -3.35 -16.46 0.80
N ILE A 124 -2.31 -15.67 0.50
CA ILE A 124 -2.28 -14.22 0.77
C ILE A 124 -2.11 -13.46 -0.53
N ILE A 125 -2.85 -12.37 -0.69
CA ILE A 125 -2.64 -11.44 -1.80
C ILE A 125 -1.87 -10.23 -1.25
N PRO A 126 -0.61 -9.99 -1.65
CA PRO A 126 0.23 -8.96 -1.08
C PRO A 126 -0.40 -7.57 -1.06
N ASN A 127 -1.02 -7.16 -2.17
CA ASN A 127 -1.61 -5.82 -2.29
C ASN A 127 -2.82 -5.55 -1.40
N ARG A 128 -3.34 -6.57 -0.71
CA ARG A 128 -4.46 -6.42 0.25
C ARG A 128 -3.99 -6.19 1.68
N VAL A 129 -2.69 -6.22 1.93
CA VAL A 129 -2.10 -6.05 3.27
C VAL A 129 -1.85 -4.56 3.59
N ASN A 130 -2.04 -3.66 2.63
CA ASN A 130 -1.87 -2.23 2.81
C ASN A 130 -3.13 -1.52 3.34
N SER A 131 -2.97 -0.24 3.68
CA SER A 131 -4.06 0.63 4.17
C SER A 131 -4.90 1.26 3.06
N ASP A 132 -4.59 1.02 1.77
CA ASP A 132 -5.22 1.73 0.65
C ASP A 132 -6.75 1.58 0.66
N VAL A 133 -7.28 0.42 1.04
CA VAL A 133 -8.73 0.18 1.12
C VAL A 133 -9.39 1.11 2.13
N ILE A 134 -8.75 1.33 3.28
CA ILE A 134 -9.26 2.21 4.33
C ILE A 134 -9.08 3.67 3.93
N GLU A 135 -7.95 4.03 3.32
CA GLU A 135 -7.72 5.38 2.78
C GLU A 135 -8.73 5.74 1.70
N ASN A 136 -9.05 4.79 0.82
CA ASN A 136 -10.09 4.95 -0.19
C ASN A 136 -11.47 5.17 0.45
N SER A 137 -11.79 4.46 1.54
CA SER A 137 -13.01 4.69 2.32
C SER A 137 -13.07 6.11 2.89
N PHE A 138 -11.99 6.59 3.52
CA PHE A 138 -11.90 7.97 4.00
C PHE A 138 -12.03 9.00 2.87
N CYS A 139 -11.42 8.73 1.72
CA CYS A 139 -11.51 9.59 0.55
C CYS A 139 -12.93 9.66 0.00
N GLN A 140 -13.71 8.57 0.08
CA GLN A 140 -15.09 8.53 -0.41
C GLN A 140 -16.06 9.26 0.53
N GLN A 141 -15.83 9.24 1.83
CA GLN A 141 -16.69 9.94 2.80
C GLN A 141 -16.71 11.46 2.60
N ARG A 142 -15.60 12.06 2.17
CA ARG A 142 -15.47 13.52 1.97
C ARG A 142 -16.41 14.03 0.85
N PRO A 143 -16.33 13.56 -0.41
CA PRO A 143 -17.18 14.04 -1.50
C PRO A 143 -18.54 13.33 -1.60
N LEU A 144 -18.65 12.04 -1.27
CA LEU A 144 -19.88 11.26 -1.51
C LEU A 144 -20.95 11.53 -0.44
N HIS A 145 -20.55 11.57 0.82
CA HIS A 145 -21.48 11.68 1.96
C HIS A 145 -21.54 13.09 2.54
N ASN A 146 -20.49 13.89 2.38
CA ASN A 146 -20.41 15.25 2.93
C ASN A 146 -20.33 16.36 1.86
N GLY A 147 -20.37 16.01 0.57
CA GLY A 147 -20.44 16.97 -0.53
C GLY A 147 -19.24 17.93 -0.56
N ALA A 148 -19.50 19.24 -0.51
CA ALA A 148 -18.46 20.28 -0.45
C ALA A 148 -17.78 20.37 0.93
N ASN A 149 -18.31 19.69 1.96
CA ASN A 149 -17.71 19.66 3.28
C ASN A 149 -16.60 18.60 3.34
N THR A 150 -15.42 18.99 2.87
CA THR A 150 -14.23 18.14 2.81
C THR A 150 -13.63 17.77 4.17
N ASN A 151 -14.08 18.44 5.24
CA ASN A 151 -13.67 18.19 6.62
C ASN A 151 -14.93 18.08 7.51
N PRO A 152 -15.65 16.95 7.48
CA PRO A 152 -16.85 16.77 8.29
C PRO A 152 -16.54 16.86 9.78
N THR A 153 -17.51 17.32 10.56
CA THR A 153 -17.47 17.20 12.02
C THR A 153 -17.56 15.73 12.43
N TYR A 154 -17.19 15.42 13.67
CA TYR A 154 -17.33 14.07 14.23
C TYR A 154 -18.73 13.47 13.97
N LEU A 155 -19.80 14.21 14.28
CA LEU A 155 -21.18 13.75 14.04
C LEU A 155 -21.47 13.54 12.55
N GLY A 156 -20.97 14.41 11.67
CA GLY A 156 -21.11 14.25 10.22
C GLY A 156 -20.43 13.00 9.69
N TYR A 157 -19.24 12.68 10.21
CA TYR A 157 -18.53 11.44 9.94
C TYR A 157 -19.33 10.22 10.42
N CYS A 158 -19.82 10.23 11.67
CA CYS A 158 -20.62 9.13 12.23
C CYS A 158 -21.88 8.84 11.41
N HIS A 159 -22.63 9.87 11.01
CA HIS A 159 -23.80 9.69 10.15
C HIS A 159 -23.45 9.11 8.77
N SER A 160 -22.32 9.54 8.20
CA SER A 160 -21.81 9.01 6.92
C SER A 160 -21.46 7.52 7.02
N VAL A 161 -20.73 7.13 8.07
CA VAL A 161 -20.36 5.73 8.32
C VAL A 161 -21.60 4.86 8.58
N ASN A 162 -22.54 5.32 9.40
CA ASN A 162 -23.79 4.60 9.65
C ASN A 162 -24.57 4.34 8.36
N SER A 163 -24.57 5.31 7.43
CA SER A 163 -25.22 5.14 6.14
C SER A 163 -24.57 4.03 5.30
N VAL A 164 -23.24 3.92 5.32
CA VAL A 164 -22.50 2.82 4.67
C VAL A 164 -22.80 1.48 5.34
N ILE A 165 -22.80 1.42 6.68
CA ILE A 165 -23.12 0.21 7.45
C ILE A 165 -24.55 -0.28 7.13
N LEU A 166 -25.50 0.65 7.00
CA LEU A 166 -26.89 0.36 6.65
C LEU A 166 -27.09 -0.01 5.16
N GLY A 167 -26.01 -0.15 4.39
CA GLY A 167 -26.04 -0.67 3.03
C GLY A 167 -26.01 0.39 1.93
N GLN A 168 -25.75 1.66 2.23
CA GLN A 168 -25.39 2.61 1.17
C GLN A 168 -24.02 2.25 0.59
N THR A 169 -23.93 2.27 -0.74
CA THR A 169 -22.65 2.02 -1.43
C THR A 169 -21.63 3.08 -1.03
N SER A 170 -20.46 2.63 -0.54
CA SER A 170 -19.31 3.50 -0.24
C SER A 170 -18.69 4.09 -1.52
N ILE A 171 -18.83 3.40 -2.65
CA ILE A 171 -18.24 3.76 -3.94
C ILE A 171 -19.15 4.72 -4.72
N SER A 172 -18.64 5.92 -4.99
CA SER A 172 -19.29 6.88 -5.89
C SER A 172 -19.28 6.40 -7.34
N ARG A 173 -20.44 6.40 -8.01
CA ARG A 173 -20.54 6.18 -9.48
C ARG A 173 -19.97 7.34 -10.31
N LYS A 174 -19.60 8.46 -9.68
CA LYS A 174 -19.04 9.66 -10.35
C LYS A 174 -17.50 9.67 -10.41
N SER A 175 -16.84 8.57 -10.02
CA SER A 175 -15.39 8.43 -10.18
C SER A 175 -15.03 7.90 -11.57
N ASN A 176 -13.96 8.42 -12.17
CA ASN A 176 -13.50 8.12 -13.54
C ASN A 176 -13.02 6.66 -13.76
N THR A 177 -13.19 5.76 -12.79
CA THR A 177 -12.74 4.36 -12.83
C THR A 177 -13.88 3.33 -12.77
N GLY A 178 -15.15 3.76 -12.84
CA GLY A 178 -16.32 2.88 -12.64
C GLY A 178 -17.07 2.47 -13.90
N GLY A 179 -16.39 2.11 -14.99
CA GLY A 179 -17.01 1.64 -16.24
C GLY A 179 -17.35 0.14 -16.26
N VAL A 180 -17.72 -0.47 -15.14
CA VAL A 180 -18.15 -1.88 -15.13
C VAL A 180 -19.65 -1.95 -14.89
N ASP A 181 -20.38 -2.36 -15.92
CA ASP A 181 -21.84 -2.47 -15.96
C ASP A 181 -22.31 -3.60 -15.03
N ILE A 182 -22.61 -3.28 -13.76
CA ILE A 182 -23.15 -4.21 -12.75
C ILE A 182 -24.64 -4.46 -13.04
N ARG A 183 -24.97 -5.02 -14.21
CA ARG A 183 -26.33 -5.50 -14.51
C ARG A 183 -26.57 -6.94 -14.07
N LYS A 184 -25.53 -7.67 -13.64
CA LYS A 184 -25.67 -9.09 -13.25
C LYS A 184 -25.78 -9.36 -11.75
N THR A 185 -25.58 -8.37 -10.87
CA THR A 185 -25.65 -8.60 -9.40
C THR A 185 -26.96 -8.12 -8.76
N GLN A 186 -27.83 -7.43 -9.51
CA GLN A 186 -29.09 -6.89 -8.96
C GLN A 186 -30.28 -7.86 -8.95
N GLU A 187 -30.18 -9.04 -9.57
CA GLU A 187 -31.33 -9.96 -9.62
C GLU A 187 -31.61 -10.67 -8.29
N HIS A 188 -30.65 -10.76 -7.37
CA HIS A 188 -30.88 -11.40 -6.07
C HIS A 188 -31.45 -10.48 -4.97
N HIS A 189 -31.59 -9.17 -5.20
CA HIS A 189 -32.02 -8.21 -4.16
C HIS A 189 -33.40 -7.57 -4.39
N LYS A 190 -34.24 -8.14 -5.26
CA LYS A 190 -35.57 -7.55 -5.56
C LYS A 190 -36.69 -7.87 -4.55
N ASN A 191 -36.45 -8.63 -3.48
CA ASN A 191 -37.50 -9.06 -2.55
C ASN A 191 -37.36 -8.61 -1.09
N SER A 192 -36.97 -7.35 -0.84
CA SER A 192 -37.23 -6.74 0.47
C SER A 192 -37.71 -5.29 0.31
N LYS A 193 -39.00 -5.15 0.00
CA LYS A 193 -39.73 -3.88 0.19
C LYS A 193 -39.91 -3.67 1.70
N GLY A 194 -38.90 -3.07 2.31
CA GLY A 194 -38.94 -2.54 3.66
C GLY A 194 -37.92 -1.42 3.75
N LYS A 195 -38.33 -0.19 3.44
CA LYS A 195 -37.50 0.99 3.67
C LYS A 195 -37.48 1.21 5.18
N LEU A 196 -36.56 0.54 5.87
CA LEU A 196 -36.35 0.76 7.30
C LEU A 196 -35.69 2.14 7.46
N HIS A 197 -36.49 3.10 7.92
CA HIS A 197 -36.01 4.40 8.35
C HIS A 197 -35.48 4.25 9.78
N TYR A 198 -34.20 3.90 9.92
CA TYR A 198 -33.53 3.99 11.22
C TYR A 198 -32.88 5.36 11.33
N THR A 199 -33.41 6.18 12.24
CA THR A 199 -32.71 7.35 12.75
C THR A 199 -32.07 6.92 14.07
N PHE A 200 -30.77 6.65 14.05
CA PHE A 200 -30.05 6.45 15.30
C PHE A 200 -30.01 7.79 16.05
N LEU A 201 -30.59 7.85 17.25
CA LEU A 201 -30.49 9.00 18.15
C LEU A 201 -29.07 9.17 18.69
N GLU A 202 -28.27 8.09 18.69
CA GLU A 202 -26.89 8.06 19.17
C GLU A 202 -25.97 7.34 18.16
N PRO A 203 -24.73 7.81 17.96
CA PRO A 203 -23.79 7.19 17.03
C PRO A 203 -23.40 5.77 17.49
N VAL A 204 -23.53 4.79 16.59
CA VAL A 204 -23.19 3.38 16.83
C VAL A 204 -21.67 3.16 16.98
N CYS A 205 -20.85 4.04 16.38
CA CYS A 205 -19.43 4.12 16.67
C CYS A 205 -19.18 5.17 17.76
N THR A 206 -18.99 4.72 18.98
CA THR A 206 -18.28 5.47 20.02
C THR A 206 -16.81 5.06 19.96
N TRP A 207 -15.94 6.00 19.58
CA TRP A 207 -14.52 5.82 19.87
C TRP A 207 -14.34 6.27 21.32
N ASP A 208 -14.11 5.32 22.22
CA ASP A 208 -13.70 5.66 23.59
C ASP A 208 -12.33 6.37 23.49
N MET A 209 -12.32 7.66 23.82
CA MET A 209 -11.11 8.48 23.95
C MET A 209 -10.46 8.27 25.32
#